data_AF-A0A9D4FBW7-F1
#
_entry.id   AF-A0A9D4FBW7-F1
#
_cell.length_a   1.000
_cell.length_b   1.000
_cell.length_c   1.000
_cell.angle_alpha   90.00
_cell.angle_beta   90.00
_cell.angle_gamma   90.00
#
_symmetry.space_group_name_H-M   'P 1'
#
loop_
_entity.id
_entity.type
_entity.pdbx_description
1 polymer ?
#
loop_
_entity_poly.entity_id
_entity_poly.type
_entity_poly.pdbx_seq_one_letter_code
_entity_poly.pdbx_strand_id
1 'polypeptide(L)' 'MMIEDETGKLLPALKVFALSVRYMMDNIIHMCKQQISGIDQDDINRVLTVPAIWNDQAKHFMRLAALEVILKTSY' A
#
# COMPACT_ATOMS: atom_id res chain seq x y z
N MET A 1 -14.93 -6.63 -6.05
CA MET A 1 -15.10 -7.47 -4.84
C MET A 1 -15.25 -6.55 -3.64
N MET A 2 -16.24 -6.82 -2.79
CA MET A 2 -16.47 -6.13 -1.52
C MET A 2 -16.02 -7.04 -0.37
N ILE A 3 -15.52 -6.45 0.70
CA ILE A 3 -15.17 -7.13 1.95
C ILE A 3 -16.10 -6.55 3.01
N GLU A 4 -16.73 -7.44 3.78
CA GLU A 4 -17.56 -7.07 4.93
C GLU A 4 -16.71 -7.11 6.20
N ASP A 5 -16.83 -6.10 7.04
CA ASP A 5 -16.22 -6.07 8.37
C ASP A 5 -17.13 -6.72 9.43
N GLU A 6 -16.64 -6.85 10.66
CA GLU A 6 -17.38 -7.43 11.78
C GLU A 6 -18.64 -6.62 12.17
N THR A 7 -18.77 -5.37 11.69
CA THR A 7 -19.93 -4.51 11.92
C THR A 7 -20.95 -4.58 10.79
N GLY A 8 -20.71 -5.40 9.76
CA GLY A 8 -21.56 -5.56 8.58
C GLY A 8 -21.36 -4.47 7.51
N LYS A 9 -20.31 -3.63 7.64
CA LYS A 9 -20.03 -2.58 6.65
C LYS A 9 -19.20 -3.15 5.52
N LEU A 10 -19.54 -2.75 4.30
CA LEU A 10 -18.86 -3.19 3.08
C LEU A 10 -17.85 -2.15 2.60
N LEU A 11 -16.65 -2.61 2.27
CA LEU A 11 -15.62 -1.80 1.62
C LEU A 11 -15.08 -2.52 0.38
N PRO A 12 -14.75 -1.82 -0.72
CA PRO A 12 -14.08 -2.45 -1.85
C PRO A 12 -12.77 -3.07 -1.40
N ALA A 13 -12.52 -4.33 -1.79
CA ALA A 13 -11.28 -5.03 -1.45
C ALA A 13 -10.05 -4.21 -1.83
N LEU A 14 -10.07 -3.61 -3.02
CA LEU A 14 -8.97 -2.75 -3.51
C LEU A 14 -8.65 -1.61 -2.54
N LYS A 15 -9.69 -1.01 -1.94
CA LYS A 15 -9.54 0.07 -0.97
C LYS A 15 -8.91 -0.43 0.33
N VAL A 16 -9.31 -1.61 0.82
CA VAL A 16 -8.70 -2.26 1.99
C VAL A 16 -7.21 -2.46 1.76
N PHE A 17 -6.83 -3.10 0.66
CA PHE A 17 -5.42 -3.37 0.35
C PHE A 17 -4.61 -2.09 0.13
N ALA A 18 -5.16 -1.09 -0.55
CA ALA A 18 -4.50 0.21 -0.72
C ALA A 18 -4.28 0.92 0.63
N LEU A 19 -5.25 0.86 1.54
CA LEU A 19 -5.11 1.39 2.90
C LEU A 19 -4.00 0.69 3.67
N SER A 20 -3.91 -0.65 3.58
CA SER A 20 -2.85 -1.43 4.22
C SER A 20 -1.47 -1.07 3.66
N VAL A 21 -1.32 -0.98 2.34
CA VAL A 21 -0.05 -0.61 1.69
C VAL A 21 0.37 0.79 2.12
N ARG A 22 -0.55 1.77 2.12
CA ARG A 22 -0.28 3.13 2.57
C ARG A 22 0.20 3.17 4.02
N TYR A 23 -0.49 2.47 4.92
CA TYR A 23 -0.09 2.42 6.32
C TYR A 23 1.34 1.89 6.49
N MET A 24 1.69 0.79 5.82
CA MET A 24 3.06 0.24 5.88
C MET A 24 4.08 1.25 5.35
N MET A 25 3.77 1.89 4.22
CA MET A 25 4.61 2.89 3.57
C MET A 25 4.86 4.12 4.45
N ASP A 26 3.81 4.68 5.04
CA ASP A 26 3.89 5.86 5.90
C ASP A 26 4.64 5.54 7.19
N ASN A 27 4.40 4.36 7.77
CA ASN A 27 5.09 3.92 8.98
C ASN A 27 6.61 3.75 8.75
N ILE A 28 7.03 3.18 7.61
CA ILE A 28 8.45 3.05 7.27
C ILE A 28 9.10 4.42 7.14
N ILE A 29 8.49 5.37 6.41
CA ILE A 29 9.02 6.74 6.30
C ILE A 29 9.15 7.38 7.67
N HIS A 30 8.11 7.25 8.51
CA HIS A 30 8.09 7.81 9.84
C HIS A 30 9.26 7.29 10.70
N MET A 31 9.46 5.97 10.72
CA MET A 31 10.58 5.34 11.43
C MET A 31 11.94 5.78 10.87
N CYS A 32 12.09 5.85 9.54
CA CYS A 32 13.33 6.32 8.92
C CYS A 32 13.66 7.76 9.29
N LYS A 33 12.67 8.67 9.27
CA LYS A 33 12.85 10.08 9.66
C LYS A 33 13.22 10.26 11.13
N GLN A 34 12.84 9.32 11.99
CA GLN A 34 13.26 9.34 13.40
C GLN A 34 14.72 8.88 13.59
N GLN A 35 15.21 8.00 12.73
CA GLN A 35 16.54 7.39 12.87
C GLN A 35 17.63 8.08 12.04
N ILE A 36 17.25 8.67 10.90
CA ILE A 36 18.16 9.25 9.92
C ILE A 36 17.79 10.71 9.73
N SER A 37 18.66 11.60 10.21
CA SER A 37 18.45 13.04 10.06
C SER A 37 18.60 13.46 8.60
N GLY A 38 17.63 14.23 8.09
CA GLY A 38 17.68 14.78 6.73
C GLY A 38 17.21 13.84 5.61
N ILE A 39 16.69 12.64 5.93
CA ILE A 39 16.10 11.76 4.92
C ILE A 39 14.76 12.29 4.40
N ASP A 40 14.60 12.33 3.09
CA ASP A 40 13.33 12.64 2.43
C ASP A 40 12.67 11.37 1.85
N GLN A 41 11.42 11.48 1.43
CA GLN A 41 10.69 10.39 0.79
C GLN A 41 11.32 9.98 -0.53
N ASP A 42 11.92 10.93 -1.26
CA ASP A 42 12.56 10.68 -2.55
C ASP A 42 13.85 9.84 -2.43
N ASP A 43 14.43 9.78 -1.23
CA ASP A 43 15.59 8.92 -0.92
C ASP A 43 15.20 7.45 -0.72
N ILE A 44 13.89 7.13 -0.73
CA ILE A 44 13.37 5.82 -0.34
C ILE A 44 12.74 5.08 -1.53
N ASN A 45 13.45 4.08 -2.05
CA ASN A 45 12.89 3.15 -3.03
C ASN A 45 11.95 2.13 -2.36
N ARG A 46 10.76 1.94 -2.93
CA ARG A 46 9.75 1.02 -2.40
C ARG A 46 9.56 -0.17 -3.32
N VAL A 47 9.66 -1.38 -2.76
CA VAL A 47 9.42 -2.65 -3.47
C VAL A 47 8.31 -3.41 -2.76
N LEU A 48 7.25 -3.76 -3.49
CA LEU A 48 6.18 -4.61 -3.01
C LEU A 48 6.32 -5.99 -3.64
N THR A 49 6.67 -6.99 -2.83
CA THR A 49 6.78 -8.38 -3.28
C THR A 49 5.42 -9.04 -3.35
N VAL A 50 5.19 -9.88 -4.37
CA VAL A 50 4.02 -10.75 -4.48
C VAL A 50 4.46 -12.20 -4.69
N PRO A 51 3.73 -13.20 -4.18
CA PRO A 51 4.08 -14.60 -4.36
C PRO A 51 4.09 -15.04 -5.83
N ALA A 52 5.05 -15.89 -6.21
CA ALA A 52 5.18 -16.40 -7.58
C ALA A 52 3.97 -17.24 -8.02
N ILE A 53 3.35 -17.98 -7.08
CA ILE A 53 2.19 -18.87 -7.30
C ILE A 53 0.88 -18.11 -7.58
N TRP A 54 0.87 -16.78 -7.45
CA TRP A 54 -0.32 -16.00 -7.77
C TRP A 54 -0.57 -15.94 -9.27
N ASN A 55 -1.85 -15.97 -9.65
CA ASN A 55 -2.26 -15.74 -11.03
C ASN A 55 -2.08 -14.25 -11.41
N ASP A 56 -2.15 -13.97 -12.71
CA ASP A 56 -1.92 -12.62 -13.23
C ASP A 56 -2.95 -11.60 -12.74
N GLN A 57 -4.19 -12.04 -12.51
CA GLN A 57 -5.24 -11.17 -11.99
C GLN A 57 -4.94 -10.70 -10.56
N ALA A 58 -4.46 -11.59 -9.68
CA ALA A 58 -4.08 -11.26 -8.32
C ALA A 58 -2.85 -10.34 -8.28
N LYS A 59 -1.85 -10.62 -9.14
CA LYS A 59 -0.68 -9.74 -9.31
C LYS A 59 -1.10 -8.34 -9.78
N HIS A 60 -1.98 -8.27 -10.78
CA HIS A 60 -2.51 -7.01 -11.29
C HIS A 60 -3.33 -6.26 -10.22
N PHE A 61 -4.15 -6.98 -9.45
CA PHE A 61 -4.93 -6.40 -8.36
C PHE A 61 -4.05 -5.71 -7.31
N MET A 62 -2.98 -6.37 -6.85
CA MET A 62 -2.05 -5.74 -5.91
C MET A 62 -1.28 -4.57 -6.53
N ARG A 63 -0.97 -4.63 -7.83
CA ARG A 63 -0.38 -3.49 -8.53
C ARG A 63 -1.33 -2.28 -8.54
N LEU A 64 -2.62 -2.49 -8.79
CA LEU A 64 -3.63 -1.42 -8.70
C LEU A 64 -3.73 -0.87 -7.28
N ALA A 65 -3.70 -1.72 -6.26
CA ALA A 65 -3.73 -1.29 -4.86
C ALA A 65 -2.52 -0.40 -4.51
N ALA A 66 -1.33 -0.75 -5.00
CA ALA A 66 -0.13 0.06 -4.81
C ALA A 66 -0.19 1.39 -5.59
N LEU A 67 -0.66 1.38 -6.84
CA LEU A 67 -0.81 2.59 -7.67
C LEU A 67 -1.81 3.59 -7.06
N GLU A 68 -2.90 3.08 -6.47
CA GLU A 68 -3.88 3.90 -5.74
C GLU A 68 -3.26 4.72 -4.60
N VAL A 69 -2.19 4.22 -3.98
CA VAL A 69 -1.44 4.95 -2.94
C VAL A 69 -0.48 5.95 -3.58
N ILE A 70 0.33 5.50 -4.54
CA ILE A 70 1.38 6.32 -5.15
C ILE A 70 0.80 7.55 -5.85
N LEU A 71 -0.27 7.37 -6.64
CA LEU A 71 -0.86 8.45 -7.43
C LEU A 71 -1.70 9.43 -6.61
N LYS A 72 -2.20 9.02 -5.44
CA LYS A 72 -3.03 9.88 -4.57
C LYS A 72 -2.23 10.70 -3.58
N THR A 73 -0.95 10.40 -3.39
CA THR A 73 -0.03 11.17 -2.52
C THR A 73 0.65 12.33 -3.28
N SER A 74 0.49 12.44 -4.61
CA SER A 74 1.17 13.45 -5.45
C SER A 74 0.43 14.79 -5.61
N TYR A 75 -0.34 15.24 -4.62
CA TYR A 75 -1.02 16.56 -4.62
C TYR A 75 -0.73 17.36 -3.36
#